data_AF-A0A6U9A1Z2-F1
#
_entry.id   AF-A0A6U9A1Z2-F1
#
_cell.length_a   1.000
_cell.length_b   1.000
_cell.length_c   1.000
_cell.angle_alpha   90.00
_cell.angle_beta   90.00
_cell.angle_gamma   90.00
#
_symmetry.space_group_name_H-M   'P 1'
#
loop_
_entity.id
_entity.type
_entity.pdbx_description
1 polymer ?
#
loop_
_entity_poly.entity_id
_entity_poly.type
_entity_poly.pdbx_seq_one_letter_code
_entity_poly.pdbx_strand_id
1 'polypeptide(L)'
;MAHYCAGPPTGAPMASMVRTQYVSGPRTLPPTSRGPCMSPSMGPSAGPTMSFMDTPADYGHADGEGPPMGYMGAPIGYRHASSDAYGTFMPPAVPSKAPAGAFVHSQRRRLNIVAMAMALFVPWVLFSTLYAVLSFSLHYTEPTTTYGIVGVGFLVVLLSAFFAVDAVRRKELPDGSRRQPSWYIFICVTSLLAWVLAVGAGETNFVENLQPFYDVLNLNTYQSVDPSKMRGQQLMDAGRIIFVKEATLDLSKAMSFKNLDRYCVAPVTMSSGNESHATLANYDFWAVGTNCCTDTGEFHCGDFHNPHAHAGLRLMRDEQRAFFRLAVQQAEAAHSVKAIHPLFFTWMQDPVVELNSYQDEGFKYYTVGMFSHFVLQLFLVLCAALAFSKMGTL
;
A
#
# COMPACT_ATOMS: atom_id res chain seq x y z
N MET A 1 50.49 -60.64 -0.91
CA MET A 1 49.45 -61.02 0.06
C MET A 1 49.74 -60.31 1.38
N ALA A 2 48.69 -59.87 2.10
CA ALA A 2 48.60 -59.67 3.56
C ALA A 2 49.76 -59.05 4.40
N HIS A 3 49.48 -57.90 5.05
CA HIS A 3 50.00 -57.37 6.34
C HIS A 3 51.54 -57.14 6.50
N TYR A 4 52.05 -56.15 7.25
CA TYR A 4 51.72 -55.69 8.62
C TYR A 4 51.99 -54.18 8.87
N CYS A 5 51.67 -53.69 10.07
CA CYS A 5 51.78 -52.26 10.49
C CYS A 5 52.72 -52.05 11.69
N ALA A 6 53.42 -50.90 11.76
CA ALA A 6 53.97 -50.29 12.99
C ALA A 6 54.38 -48.80 12.77
N GLY A 7 54.44 -48.00 13.84
CA GLY A 7 54.94 -46.60 13.90
C GLY A 7 55.70 -46.36 15.22
N PRO A 8 55.72 -45.16 15.87
CA PRO A 8 55.23 -43.83 15.47
C PRO A 8 56.40 -42.87 15.11
N PRO A 9 56.97 -41.89 15.89
CA PRO A 9 56.66 -41.30 17.22
C PRO A 9 56.51 -39.74 17.31
N THR A 10 55.92 -39.28 18.42
CA THR A 10 56.09 -38.01 19.20
C THR A 10 56.70 -36.72 18.60
N GLY A 11 56.06 -35.55 18.85
CA GLY A 11 56.74 -34.24 18.89
C GLY A 11 55.85 -32.99 18.94
N ALA A 12 55.67 -32.36 20.12
CA ALA A 12 55.04 -31.05 20.33
C ALA A 12 55.43 -30.50 21.74
N PRO A 13 55.16 -29.23 22.12
CA PRO A 13 54.71 -28.06 21.35
C PRO A 13 55.64 -26.84 21.51
N MET A 14 55.35 -25.70 20.87
CA MET A 14 55.39 -24.37 21.51
C MET A 14 54.73 -23.28 20.65
N ALA A 15 54.30 -22.20 21.29
CA ALA A 15 53.74 -21.00 20.64
C ALA A 15 54.56 -19.76 21.01
N SER A 16 54.60 -18.76 20.12
CA SER A 16 55.07 -17.41 20.46
C SER A 16 54.38 -16.36 19.59
N MET A 17 54.19 -15.16 20.14
CA MET A 17 53.62 -14.01 19.46
C MET A 17 54.70 -13.25 18.68
N VAL A 18 54.34 -12.70 17.52
CA VAL A 18 54.90 -11.42 17.05
C VAL A 18 53.75 -10.50 16.68
N ARG A 19 53.91 -9.22 17.05
CA ARG A 19 52.90 -8.17 16.99
C ARG A 19 53.44 -7.07 16.07
N THR A 20 52.70 -6.72 15.01
CA THR A 20 53.01 -5.54 14.19
C THR A 20 51.77 -4.65 14.11
N GLN A 21 51.96 -3.34 14.31
CA GLN A 21 50.90 -2.35 14.43
C GLN A 21 51.01 -1.30 13.33
N TYR A 22 49.85 -0.84 12.84
CA TYR A 22 49.59 0.48 12.23
C TYR A 22 50.40 0.91 11.00
N VAL A 23 49.71 1.51 10.02
CA VAL A 23 49.72 2.97 9.80
C VAL A 23 48.44 3.35 9.03
N SER A 24 47.83 4.46 9.42
CA SER A 24 46.65 5.06 8.79
C SER A 24 47.02 6.39 8.13
N GLY A 25 46.50 6.70 6.93
CA GLY A 25 46.69 8.01 6.32
C GLY A 25 46.00 8.18 4.96
N PRO A 26 44.99 9.07 4.83
CA PRO A 26 44.39 9.40 3.53
C PRO A 26 45.28 10.37 2.73
N ARG A 27 45.17 10.36 1.39
CA ARG A 27 45.82 11.37 0.53
C ARG A 27 44.83 12.45 0.11
N THR A 28 45.28 13.70 0.17
CA THR A 28 44.53 14.90 -0.21
C THR A 28 44.71 15.27 -1.69
N LEU A 29 43.77 16.09 -2.19
CA LEU A 29 43.83 16.75 -3.50
C LEU A 29 44.84 17.91 -3.50
N PRO A 30 45.40 18.25 -4.67
CA PRO A 30 45.75 19.62 -5.04
C PRO A 30 44.85 20.16 -6.18
N PRO A 31 44.63 21.49 -6.29
CA PRO A 31 43.67 22.09 -7.23
C PRO A 31 44.31 22.63 -8.51
N THR A 32 43.50 22.86 -9.54
CA THR A 32 43.77 23.84 -10.61
C THR A 32 42.53 24.67 -10.90
N SER A 33 42.71 25.98 -11.10
CA SER A 33 41.63 26.94 -11.29
C SER A 33 41.73 27.63 -12.67
N ARG A 34 40.59 27.75 -13.36
CA ARG A 34 40.37 28.69 -14.46
C ARG A 34 38.92 29.16 -14.47
N GLY A 35 38.72 30.46 -14.29
CA GLY A 35 37.59 31.21 -14.85
C GLY A 35 38.17 32.36 -15.68
N PRO A 36 37.46 33.48 -15.82
CA PRO A 36 36.01 33.60 -16.03
C PRO A 36 35.69 34.51 -17.24
N CYS A 37 34.49 34.43 -17.82
CA CYS A 37 34.03 35.39 -18.83
C CYS A 37 32.51 35.65 -18.75
N MET A 38 32.14 36.91 -19.08
CA MET A 38 30.80 37.40 -19.42
C MET A 38 29.70 37.41 -18.33
N SER A 39 29.81 38.41 -17.46
CA SER A 39 28.96 39.63 -17.40
C SER A 39 27.41 39.53 -17.31
N PRO A 40 26.74 40.48 -16.61
CA PRO A 40 25.31 40.40 -16.27
C PRO A 40 24.39 41.30 -17.12
N SER A 41 23.08 41.09 -16.99
CA SER A 41 22.04 42.06 -17.36
C SER A 41 20.98 42.24 -16.25
N MET A 42 20.73 43.52 -15.95
CA MET A 42 19.57 44.19 -15.32
C MET A 42 18.33 43.30 -15.00
N GLY A 43 17.63 43.45 -13.88
CA GLY A 43 17.34 44.67 -13.12
C GLY A 43 15.81 44.84 -13.01
N PRO A 44 15.25 45.42 -11.93
CA PRO A 44 13.81 45.30 -11.63
C PRO A 44 12.93 46.37 -12.28
N SER A 45 11.63 46.08 -12.39
CA SER A 45 10.56 47.05 -12.63
C SER A 45 9.44 46.88 -11.58
N ALA A 46 8.76 47.96 -11.20
CA ALA A 46 7.82 47.96 -10.09
C ALA A 46 6.58 48.84 -10.34
N GLY A 47 5.41 48.32 -9.98
CA GLY A 47 4.15 49.08 -9.86
C GLY A 47 3.52 49.58 -11.18
N PRO A 48 2.47 50.42 -11.09
CA PRO A 48 1.86 50.96 -9.87
C PRO A 48 0.40 50.51 -9.61
N THR A 49 -0.08 50.90 -8.43
CA THR A 49 -1.45 50.84 -7.92
C THR A 49 -2.50 51.53 -8.80
N MET A 50 -3.77 51.11 -8.66
CA MET A 50 -4.84 52.08 -8.39
C MET A 50 -5.82 51.53 -7.36
N SER A 51 -6.44 52.44 -6.60
CA SER A 51 -7.20 52.16 -5.37
C SER A 51 -8.57 52.84 -5.39
N PHE A 52 -9.55 52.24 -4.72
CA PHE A 52 -10.71 52.91 -4.12
C PHE A 52 -10.83 52.35 -2.69
N MET A 53 -10.39 53.05 -1.64
CA MET A 53 -10.90 54.33 -1.11
C MET A 53 -12.32 54.11 -0.54
N ASP A 54 -12.45 53.72 0.74
CA ASP A 54 -12.28 54.50 2.00
C ASP A 54 -13.64 55.04 2.48
N THR A 55 -14.25 54.37 3.48
CA THR A 55 -14.27 54.75 4.92
C THR A 55 -15.39 55.79 5.23
N PRO A 56 -15.55 56.32 6.46
CA PRO A 56 -16.21 55.57 7.54
C PRO A 56 -17.44 56.31 8.16
N ALA A 57 -17.67 56.09 9.46
CA ALA A 57 -18.65 56.71 10.38
C ALA A 57 -18.75 58.27 10.27
N ASP A 58 -19.72 58.96 10.88
CA ASP A 58 -20.19 58.84 12.28
C ASP A 58 -21.41 59.76 12.59
N TYR A 59 -21.96 59.67 13.81
CA TYR A 59 -22.85 60.62 14.54
C TYR A 59 -24.11 61.25 13.90
N GLY A 60 -25.11 61.55 14.74
CA GLY A 60 -26.04 62.66 14.50
C GLY A 60 -27.41 62.61 15.20
N HIS A 61 -27.54 63.27 16.36
CA HIS A 61 -28.84 63.63 16.94
C HIS A 61 -29.50 64.78 16.15
N ALA A 62 -30.84 64.75 16.00
CA ALA A 62 -31.72 65.92 16.10
C ALA A 62 -33.20 65.49 16.25
N ASP A 63 -33.82 65.90 17.36
CA ASP A 63 -35.08 66.67 17.50
C ASP A 63 -36.34 66.33 16.65
N GLY A 64 -37.58 66.54 17.12
CA GLY A 64 -38.00 66.98 18.46
C GLY A 64 -39.14 68.02 18.47
N GLU A 65 -40.37 67.65 18.07
CA GLU A 65 -41.53 68.56 18.15
C GLU A 65 -42.87 67.86 18.48
N GLY A 66 -43.93 68.65 18.75
CA GLY A 66 -45.01 68.31 19.69
C GLY A 66 -46.43 67.96 19.18
N PRO A 67 -47.44 67.98 20.09
CA PRO A 67 -48.77 67.35 19.94
C PRO A 67 -49.90 68.40 19.65
N PRO A 68 -51.25 68.17 19.83
CA PRO A 68 -52.01 67.03 20.38
C PRO A 68 -53.36 66.67 19.67
N MET A 69 -54.26 66.00 20.41
CA MET A 69 -55.67 65.62 20.14
C MET A 69 -55.90 64.29 19.38
N GLY A 70 -56.87 63.43 19.77
CA GLY A 70 -57.71 63.45 20.97
C GLY A 70 -58.88 62.44 20.98
N TYR A 71 -59.55 62.34 22.14
CA TYR A 71 -60.86 61.69 22.43
C TYR A 71 -61.02 60.16 22.59
N MET A 72 -61.69 59.82 23.71
CA MET A 72 -62.39 58.57 24.12
C MET A 72 -61.58 57.25 24.20
N GLY A 73 -61.76 56.41 25.23
CA GLY A 73 -62.55 56.57 26.45
C GLY A 73 -62.51 55.32 27.34
N ALA A 74 -62.40 55.48 28.67
CA ALA A 74 -62.42 54.39 29.64
C ALA A 74 -63.85 54.14 30.17
N PRO A 75 -64.10 53.04 30.94
CA PRO A 75 -63.82 53.14 32.38
C PRO A 75 -63.08 51.94 33.00
N ILE A 76 -62.57 52.16 34.21
CA ILE A 76 -61.81 51.20 35.03
C ILE A 76 -62.73 50.57 36.09
N GLY A 77 -62.47 49.31 36.47
CA GLY A 77 -63.14 48.62 37.59
C GLY A 77 -62.16 48.10 38.65
N TYR A 78 -61.69 48.96 39.55
CA TYR A 78 -60.95 48.53 40.75
C TYR A 78 -61.89 48.09 41.87
N ARG A 79 -61.46 47.12 42.68
CA ARG A 79 -61.75 47.07 44.13
C ARG A 79 -60.53 46.59 44.91
N HIS A 80 -60.42 47.08 46.15
CA HIS A 80 -59.26 46.95 47.04
C HIS A 80 -59.58 46.10 48.28
N ALA A 81 -58.53 45.79 49.06
CA ALA A 81 -58.53 45.49 50.50
C ALA A 81 -59.11 44.14 50.97
N SER A 82 -58.69 43.56 52.11
CA SER A 82 -57.44 43.74 52.91
C SER A 82 -57.32 42.63 53.99
N SER A 83 -56.10 42.45 54.53
CA SER A 83 -55.78 42.08 55.93
C SER A 83 -56.55 40.96 56.68
N ASP A 84 -55.80 39.91 57.00
CA ASP A 84 -55.71 39.24 58.33
C ASP A 84 -56.83 38.35 58.90
N ALA A 85 -56.43 37.08 59.10
CA ALA A 85 -56.70 36.19 60.24
C ALA A 85 -58.13 36.06 60.85
N TYR A 86 -58.72 34.87 60.68
CA TYR A 86 -58.80 33.88 61.77
C TYR A 86 -58.97 32.45 61.21
N GLY A 87 -58.82 31.42 62.05
CA GLY A 87 -58.63 30.04 61.60
C GLY A 87 -59.88 29.32 61.06
N THR A 88 -59.72 28.58 59.96
CA THR A 88 -60.67 27.57 59.45
C THR A 88 -59.96 26.23 59.20
N PHE A 89 -60.74 25.15 59.32
CA PHE A 89 -60.26 23.77 59.41
C PHE A 89 -59.74 23.24 58.06
N MET A 90 -58.48 22.78 58.00
CA MET A 90 -57.97 22.06 56.83
C MET A 90 -58.50 20.62 56.80
N PRO A 91 -59.24 20.18 55.75
CA PRO A 91 -59.42 18.76 55.49
C PRO A 91 -58.07 18.16 55.05
N PRO A 92 -57.77 16.88 55.40
CA PRO A 92 -56.51 16.26 55.02
C PRO A 92 -56.40 16.13 53.50
N ALA A 93 -55.26 16.56 52.96
CA ALA A 93 -54.99 16.50 51.53
C ALA A 93 -54.94 15.04 51.04
N VAL A 94 -56.00 14.60 50.35
CA VAL A 94 -56.03 13.30 49.67
C VAL A 94 -54.99 13.36 48.54
N PRO A 95 -53.96 12.50 48.53
CA PRO A 95 -52.97 12.49 47.45
C PRO A 95 -53.65 12.04 46.17
N SER A 96 -53.87 12.98 45.25
CA SER A 96 -54.36 12.70 43.91
C SER A 96 -53.32 11.85 43.18
N LYS A 97 -53.56 10.53 43.14
CA LYS A 97 -52.72 9.58 42.40
C LYS A 97 -52.61 10.07 40.96
N ALA A 98 -51.39 10.43 40.54
CA ALA A 98 -51.12 10.77 39.16
C ALA A 98 -51.60 9.62 38.25
N PRO A 99 -52.20 9.90 37.08
CA PRO A 99 -52.79 8.87 36.23
C PRO A 99 -51.71 7.93 35.69
N ALA A 100 -51.56 6.77 36.34
CA ALA A 100 -50.72 5.67 35.91
C ALA A 100 -51.32 5.03 34.65
N GLY A 101 -51.02 5.63 33.49
CA GLY A 101 -51.60 5.25 32.21
C GLY A 101 -51.07 6.02 31.00
N ALA A 102 -50.03 6.85 31.17
CA ALA A 102 -49.32 7.46 30.06
C ALA A 102 -48.51 6.40 29.30
N PHE A 103 -49.16 5.66 28.40
CA PHE A 103 -48.48 4.89 27.37
C PHE A 103 -47.68 5.85 26.49
N VAL A 104 -46.41 6.09 26.85
CA VAL A 104 -45.45 6.75 25.99
C VAL A 104 -45.25 5.86 24.77
N HIS A 105 -45.99 6.13 23.70
CA HIS A 105 -45.78 5.46 22.42
C HIS A 105 -44.30 5.58 22.06
N SER A 106 -43.61 4.44 22.00
CA SER A 106 -42.25 4.37 21.46
C SER A 106 -42.27 5.04 20.07
N GLN A 107 -41.70 6.24 20.01
CA GLN A 107 -41.92 7.16 18.90
C GLN A 107 -41.06 6.67 17.73
N ARG A 108 -41.61 5.72 16.95
CA ARG A 108 -40.95 4.96 15.88
C ARG A 108 -39.82 5.76 15.23
N ARG A 109 -38.59 5.48 15.63
CA ARG A 109 -37.42 6.27 15.23
C ARG A 109 -37.30 6.21 13.71
N ARG A 110 -37.43 7.36 13.04
CA ARG A 110 -37.23 7.46 11.59
C ARG A 110 -35.76 7.17 11.29
N LEU A 111 -35.48 6.02 10.68
CA LEU A 111 -34.14 5.70 10.20
C LEU A 111 -33.73 6.72 9.14
N ASN A 112 -32.56 7.35 9.31
CA ASN A 112 -32.05 8.31 8.36
C ASN A 112 -31.40 7.56 7.19
N ILE A 113 -32.16 7.35 6.11
CA ILE A 113 -31.71 6.65 4.89
C ILE A 113 -30.45 7.30 4.31
N VAL A 114 -30.32 8.63 4.39
CA VAL A 114 -29.12 9.35 3.91
C VAL A 114 -27.89 8.99 4.75
N ALA A 115 -28.04 8.86 6.08
CA ALA A 115 -26.95 8.41 6.95
C ALA A 115 -26.57 6.95 6.68
N MET A 116 -27.53 6.08 6.39
CA MET A 116 -27.27 4.68 5.99
C MET A 116 -26.53 4.60 4.64
N ALA A 117 -26.93 5.42 3.66
CA ALA A 117 -26.26 5.49 2.36
C ALA A 117 -24.82 6.00 2.48
N MET A 118 -24.59 7.09 3.24
CA MET A 118 -23.23 7.57 3.52
C MET A 118 -22.39 6.52 4.26
N ALA A 119 -22.98 5.80 5.22
CA ALA A 119 -22.31 4.73 5.95
C ALA A 119 -21.97 3.50 5.09
N LEU A 120 -22.68 3.26 3.98
CA LEU A 120 -22.30 2.23 3.00
C LEU A 120 -21.23 2.74 2.03
N PHE A 121 -21.49 3.87 1.36
CA PHE A 121 -20.68 4.29 0.22
C PHE A 121 -19.37 5.00 0.62
N VAL A 122 -19.30 5.75 1.72
CA VAL A 122 -18.07 6.49 2.06
C VAL A 122 -16.91 5.53 2.41
N PRO A 123 -17.07 4.51 3.27
CA PRO A 123 -16.01 3.55 3.55
C PRO A 123 -15.66 2.68 2.32
N TRP A 124 -16.67 2.27 1.54
CA TRP A 124 -16.44 1.46 0.34
C TRP A 124 -15.70 2.20 -0.79
N VAL A 125 -16.04 3.48 -1.05
CA VAL A 125 -15.29 4.31 -2.00
C VAL A 125 -13.88 4.57 -1.49
N LEU A 126 -13.71 4.89 -0.21
CA LEU A 126 -12.38 5.08 0.42
C LEU A 126 -11.51 3.82 0.32
N PHE A 127 -12.08 2.64 0.58
CA PHE A 127 -11.39 1.36 0.40
C PHE A 127 -10.97 1.17 -1.07
N SER A 128 -11.93 1.32 -2.00
CA SER A 128 -11.72 0.99 -3.41
C SER A 128 -10.71 1.92 -4.08
N THR A 129 -10.74 3.22 -3.79
CA THR A 129 -9.78 4.18 -4.36
C THR A 129 -8.38 3.99 -3.80
N LEU A 130 -8.22 3.79 -2.48
CA LEU A 130 -6.91 3.55 -1.88
C LEU A 130 -6.31 2.21 -2.31
N TYR A 131 -7.14 1.17 -2.43
CA TYR A 131 -6.72 -0.14 -2.92
C TYR A 131 -6.24 -0.07 -4.38
N ALA A 132 -7.01 0.60 -5.26
CA ALA A 132 -6.61 0.82 -6.65
C ALA A 132 -5.29 1.63 -6.76
N VAL A 133 -5.16 2.69 -5.96
CA VAL A 133 -3.98 3.57 -5.95
C VAL A 133 -2.70 2.83 -5.54
N LEU A 134 -2.77 1.93 -4.55
CA LEU A 134 -1.62 1.14 -4.11
C LEU A 134 -1.32 -0.07 -5.00
N SER A 135 -2.33 -0.69 -5.63
CA SER A 135 -2.11 -1.87 -6.49
C SER A 135 -1.68 -1.55 -7.92
N PHE A 136 -2.16 -0.47 -8.53
CA PHE A 136 -1.91 -0.20 -9.95
C PHE A 136 -0.69 0.71 -10.19
N SER A 137 -0.40 0.97 -11.47
CA SER A 137 0.84 1.61 -11.97
C SER A 137 1.23 2.94 -11.31
N LEU A 138 0.31 3.66 -10.66
CA LEU A 138 0.65 4.88 -9.92
C LEU A 138 1.69 4.61 -8.82
N HIS A 139 1.56 3.49 -8.09
CA HIS A 139 2.52 3.09 -7.07
C HIS A 139 3.90 2.81 -7.68
N TYR A 140 3.92 2.18 -8.86
CA TYR A 140 5.15 1.89 -9.58
C TYR A 140 5.86 3.16 -10.10
N THR A 141 5.13 4.07 -10.74
CA THR A 141 5.74 5.25 -11.38
C THR A 141 6.06 6.37 -10.40
N GLU A 142 5.18 6.60 -9.42
CA GLU A 142 5.22 7.75 -8.51
C GLU A 142 4.80 7.34 -7.09
N PRO A 143 5.63 6.56 -6.37
CA PRO A 143 5.33 6.12 -5.01
C PRO A 143 5.11 7.30 -4.06
N THR A 144 5.84 8.40 -4.23
CA THR A 144 5.67 9.66 -3.50
C THR A 144 4.24 10.21 -3.58
N THR A 145 3.67 10.24 -4.79
CA THR A 145 2.30 10.68 -5.06
C THR A 145 1.29 9.69 -4.48
N THR A 146 1.58 8.39 -4.59
CA THR A 146 0.77 7.29 -4.05
C THR A 146 0.63 7.38 -2.53
N TYR A 147 1.73 7.47 -1.79
CA TYR A 147 1.72 7.68 -0.34
C TYR A 147 1.09 9.03 0.05
N GLY A 148 1.22 10.06 -0.78
CA GLY A 148 0.49 11.32 -0.62
C GLY A 148 -1.03 11.15 -0.65
N ILE A 149 -1.56 10.37 -1.60
CA ILE A 149 -3.00 10.07 -1.71
C ILE A 149 -3.47 9.20 -0.54
N VAL A 150 -2.66 8.22 -0.08
CA VAL A 150 -2.94 7.42 1.13
C VAL A 150 -3.03 8.32 2.38
N GLY A 151 -2.16 9.33 2.48
CA GLY A 151 -2.22 10.36 3.51
C GLY A 151 -3.47 11.23 3.43
N VAL A 152 -3.89 11.67 2.24
CA VAL A 152 -5.16 12.40 2.03
C VAL A 152 -6.36 11.52 2.40
N GLY A 153 -6.33 10.22 2.08
CA GLY A 153 -7.32 9.25 2.53
C GLY A 153 -7.41 9.15 4.05
N PHE A 154 -6.27 9.23 4.76
CA PHE A 154 -6.25 9.28 6.23
C PHE A 154 -6.87 10.59 6.77
N LEU A 155 -6.67 11.73 6.10
CA LEU A 155 -7.35 12.98 6.47
C LEU A 155 -8.88 12.87 6.38
N VAL A 156 -9.43 12.09 5.43
CA VAL A 156 -10.88 11.81 5.36
C VAL A 156 -11.35 11.02 6.60
N VAL A 157 -10.54 10.07 7.07
CA VAL A 157 -10.82 9.35 8.33
C VAL A 157 -10.79 10.32 9.52
N LEU A 158 -9.77 11.19 9.63
CA LEU A 158 -9.69 12.20 10.70
C LEU A 158 -10.85 13.20 10.69
N LEU A 159 -11.33 13.63 9.51
CA LEU A 159 -12.52 14.46 9.39
C LEU A 159 -13.77 13.72 9.89
N SER A 160 -13.93 12.44 9.57
CA SER A 160 -15.04 11.62 10.09
C SER A 160 -14.96 11.45 11.61
N ALA A 161 -13.76 11.33 12.18
CA ALA A 161 -13.53 11.30 13.62
C ALA A 161 -13.85 12.64 14.29
N PHE A 162 -13.48 13.77 13.68
CA PHE A 162 -13.84 15.10 14.16
C PHE A 162 -15.35 15.29 14.24
N PHE A 163 -16.10 14.92 13.17
CA PHE A 163 -17.56 14.99 13.20
C PHE A 163 -18.19 14.04 14.22
N ALA A 164 -17.60 12.87 14.48
CA ALA A 164 -18.05 11.97 15.54
C ALA A 164 -17.84 12.58 16.94
N VAL A 165 -16.69 13.20 17.21
CA VAL A 165 -16.38 13.87 18.49
C VAL A 165 -17.26 15.11 18.70
N ASP A 166 -17.46 15.94 17.67
CA ASP A 166 -18.36 17.10 17.73
C ASP A 166 -19.81 16.67 18.01
N ALA A 167 -20.29 15.62 17.33
CA ALA A 167 -21.63 15.07 17.57
C ALA A 167 -21.81 14.46 18.97
N VAL A 168 -20.74 13.96 19.60
CA VAL A 168 -20.75 13.52 21.01
C VAL A 168 -20.79 14.73 21.95
N ARG A 169 -19.88 15.71 21.79
CA ARG A 169 -19.81 16.91 22.65
C ARG A 169 -21.12 17.71 22.64
N ARG A 170 -21.75 17.88 21.48
CA ARG A 170 -23.05 18.59 21.38
C ARG A 170 -24.21 17.87 22.08
N LYS A 171 -24.07 16.59 22.42
CA LYS A 171 -25.05 15.83 23.21
C LYS A 171 -25.00 16.20 24.71
N GLU A 172 -23.91 16.80 25.17
CA GLU A 172 -23.68 17.18 26.58
C GLU A 172 -24.25 18.58 26.90
N LEU A 173 -24.66 19.34 25.87
CA LEU A 173 -25.32 20.64 26.02
C LEU A 173 -26.82 20.45 26.33
N PRO A 174 -27.42 21.25 27.24
CA PRO A 174 -28.80 21.04 27.71
C PRO A 174 -29.88 21.27 26.64
N ASP A 175 -29.58 21.99 25.56
CA ASP A 175 -30.46 22.21 24.40
C ASP A 175 -30.20 21.19 23.26
N GLY A 176 -29.58 20.05 23.59
CA GLY A 176 -29.12 19.01 22.65
C GLY A 176 -30.23 18.24 21.94
N SER A 177 -30.91 18.88 20.99
CA SER A 177 -32.08 18.34 20.29
C SER A 177 -31.82 17.05 19.49
N ARG A 178 -32.10 15.90 20.14
CA ARG A 178 -32.45 14.56 19.59
C ARG A 178 -31.51 13.88 18.57
N ARG A 179 -30.44 14.52 18.10
CA ARG A 179 -29.55 13.99 17.05
C ARG A 179 -28.58 12.96 17.62
N GLN A 180 -28.83 11.67 17.36
CA GLN A 180 -28.02 10.58 17.88
C GLN A 180 -26.67 10.48 17.15
N PRO A 181 -25.51 10.51 17.86
CA PRO A 181 -24.18 10.51 17.23
C PRO A 181 -23.73 9.14 16.68
N SER A 182 -24.51 8.08 16.90
CA SER A 182 -24.09 6.70 16.64
C SER A 182 -23.72 6.41 15.18
N TRP A 183 -24.38 7.06 14.22
CA TRP A 183 -24.04 6.93 12.80
C TRP A 183 -22.68 7.57 12.45
N TYR A 184 -22.29 8.67 13.09
CA TYR A 184 -20.98 9.29 12.87
C TYR A 184 -19.86 8.42 13.45
N ILE A 185 -20.07 7.84 14.63
CA ILE A 185 -19.14 6.90 15.24
C ILE A 185 -18.98 5.64 14.37
N PHE A 186 -20.08 5.10 13.85
CA PHE A 186 -20.04 3.95 12.93
C PHE A 186 -19.27 4.26 11.63
N ILE A 187 -19.52 5.42 11.02
CA ILE A 187 -18.77 5.88 9.84
C ILE A 187 -17.27 6.00 10.16
N CYS A 188 -16.91 6.63 11.28
CA CYS A 188 -15.51 6.76 11.69
C CYS A 188 -14.80 5.41 11.85
N VAL A 189 -15.42 4.45 12.55
CA VAL A 189 -14.84 3.12 12.78
C VAL A 189 -14.72 2.32 11.47
N THR A 190 -15.75 2.36 10.62
CA THR A 190 -15.73 1.61 9.35
C THR A 190 -14.81 2.26 8.30
N SER A 191 -14.68 3.59 8.26
CA SER A 191 -13.68 4.28 7.43
C SER A 191 -12.25 4.03 7.88
N LEU A 192 -11.97 3.93 9.19
CA LEU A 192 -10.65 3.56 9.69
C LEU A 192 -10.31 2.10 9.33
N LEU A 193 -11.26 1.18 9.49
CA LEU A 193 -11.09 -0.22 9.07
C LEU A 193 -10.88 -0.33 7.54
N ALA A 194 -11.65 0.42 6.75
CA ALA A 194 -11.49 0.51 5.30
C ALA A 194 -10.09 0.99 4.90
N TRP A 195 -9.57 2.05 5.55
CA TRP A 195 -8.22 2.56 5.29
C TRP A 195 -7.14 1.51 5.60
N VAL A 196 -7.19 0.87 6.78
CA VAL A 196 -6.20 -0.17 7.18
C VAL A 196 -6.23 -1.37 6.24
N LEU A 197 -7.43 -1.86 5.87
CA LEU A 197 -7.57 -2.98 4.95
C LEU A 197 -7.13 -2.63 3.53
N ALA A 198 -7.40 -1.42 3.04
CA ALA A 198 -6.98 -0.98 1.71
C ALA A 198 -5.45 -0.85 1.59
N VAL A 199 -4.78 -0.37 2.65
CA VAL A 199 -3.32 -0.31 2.69
C VAL A 199 -2.71 -1.71 2.67
N GLY A 200 -3.15 -2.61 3.56
CA GLY A 200 -2.60 -3.98 3.62
C GLY A 200 -2.89 -4.82 2.38
N ALA A 201 -4.11 -4.74 1.82
CA ALA A 201 -4.47 -5.46 0.60
C ALA A 201 -3.82 -4.86 -0.66
N GLY A 202 -3.65 -3.52 -0.69
CA GLY A 202 -3.01 -2.80 -1.79
C GLY A 202 -1.55 -3.16 -1.93
N GLU A 203 -0.80 -3.10 -0.82
CA GLU A 203 0.63 -3.41 -0.78
C GLU A 203 0.91 -4.86 -1.16
N THR A 204 0.17 -5.82 -0.58
CA THR A 204 0.37 -7.26 -0.86
C THR A 204 0.03 -7.62 -2.30
N ASN A 205 -1.04 -7.05 -2.88
CA ASN A 205 -1.37 -7.26 -4.28
C ASN A 205 -0.37 -6.60 -5.24
N PHE A 206 0.24 -5.47 -4.84
CA PHE A 206 1.31 -4.84 -5.61
C PHE A 206 2.57 -5.71 -5.61
N VAL A 207 3.12 -6.05 -4.45
CA VAL A 207 4.41 -6.74 -4.31
C VAL A 207 4.38 -8.15 -4.93
N GLU A 208 3.32 -8.92 -4.71
CA GLU A 208 3.26 -10.33 -5.17
C GLU A 208 2.92 -10.45 -6.67
N ASN A 209 1.98 -9.62 -7.18
CA ASN A 209 1.44 -9.79 -8.54
C ASN A 209 1.92 -8.70 -9.52
N LEU A 210 1.68 -7.43 -9.18
CA LEU A 210 1.76 -6.34 -10.18
C LEU A 210 3.15 -5.70 -10.30
N GLN A 211 3.97 -5.73 -9.25
CA GLN A 211 5.36 -5.30 -9.31
C GLN A 211 6.19 -6.16 -10.28
N PRO A 212 6.21 -7.51 -10.20
CA PRO A 212 6.93 -8.34 -11.18
C PRO A 212 6.48 -8.09 -12.62
N PHE A 213 5.18 -7.82 -12.83
CA PHE A 213 4.62 -7.48 -14.13
C PHE A 213 5.17 -6.16 -14.68
N TYR A 214 5.12 -5.07 -13.89
CA TYR A 214 5.66 -3.77 -14.30
C TYR A 214 7.20 -3.80 -14.46
N ASP A 215 7.91 -4.52 -13.59
CA ASP A 215 9.36 -4.72 -13.66
C ASP A 215 9.80 -5.42 -14.95
N VAL A 216 9.03 -6.39 -15.45
CA VAL A 216 9.29 -7.02 -16.76
C VAL A 216 8.90 -6.11 -17.92
N LEU A 217 7.83 -5.31 -17.80
CA LEU A 217 7.38 -4.40 -18.88
C LEU A 217 8.36 -3.25 -19.15
N ASN A 218 9.09 -2.78 -18.14
CA ASN A 218 10.10 -1.73 -18.30
C ASN A 218 11.44 -2.25 -18.86
N LEU A 219 11.54 -3.54 -19.15
CA LEU A 219 12.73 -4.18 -19.70
C LEU A 219 12.54 -4.57 -21.17
N ASN A 220 13.63 -4.52 -21.94
CA ASN A 220 13.60 -4.80 -23.36
C ASN A 220 13.31 -6.29 -23.65
N THR A 221 12.73 -6.53 -24.83
CA THR A 221 12.36 -7.88 -25.29
C THR A 221 13.17 -8.23 -26.53
N TYR A 222 13.97 -9.29 -26.44
CA TYR A 222 14.89 -9.70 -27.51
C TYR A 222 14.44 -11.00 -28.15
N GLN A 223 14.63 -11.11 -29.46
CA GLN A 223 14.26 -12.29 -30.27
C GLN A 223 15.45 -12.84 -31.03
N SER A 224 15.43 -14.14 -31.31
CA SER A 224 16.50 -14.87 -32.00
C SER A 224 17.87 -14.69 -31.31
N VAL A 225 17.88 -14.69 -29.96
CA VAL A 225 19.11 -14.62 -29.17
C VAL A 225 19.88 -15.94 -29.30
N ASP A 226 21.18 -15.82 -29.61
CA ASP A 226 22.10 -16.94 -29.79
C ASP A 226 23.12 -16.95 -28.63
N PRO A 227 23.02 -17.92 -27.68
CA PRO A 227 23.94 -18.04 -26.55
C PRO A 227 25.42 -18.21 -26.91
N SER A 228 25.74 -18.62 -28.15
CA SER A 228 27.12 -18.78 -28.62
C SER A 228 27.76 -17.47 -29.11
N LYS A 229 26.94 -16.53 -29.57
CA LYS A 229 27.40 -15.26 -30.19
C LYS A 229 27.20 -14.05 -29.27
N MET A 230 26.12 -14.00 -28.51
CA MET A 230 25.76 -12.87 -27.64
C MET A 230 26.35 -13.03 -26.23
N ARG A 231 26.49 -11.92 -25.49
CA ARG A 231 27.00 -11.90 -24.10
C ARG A 231 25.96 -11.34 -23.15
N GLY A 232 25.99 -11.78 -21.89
CA GLY A 232 25.10 -11.26 -20.84
C GLY A 232 25.26 -9.74 -20.63
N GLN A 233 26.47 -9.22 -20.84
CA GLN A 233 26.76 -7.78 -20.86
C GLN A 233 25.94 -6.97 -21.87
N GLN A 234 25.54 -7.57 -23.00
CA GLN A 234 24.81 -6.90 -24.07
C GLN A 234 23.29 -6.89 -23.85
N LEU A 235 22.80 -7.74 -22.95
CA LEU A 235 21.38 -7.99 -22.69
C LEU A 235 21.03 -7.79 -21.20
N MET A 236 21.78 -6.93 -20.50
CA MET A 236 21.56 -6.64 -19.06
C MET A 236 20.20 -5.99 -18.77
N ASP A 237 19.53 -5.44 -19.78
CA ASP A 237 18.20 -4.84 -19.79
C ASP A 237 17.12 -5.77 -20.39
N ALA A 238 17.46 -7.01 -20.76
CA ALA A 238 16.48 -7.96 -21.31
C ALA A 238 15.57 -8.53 -20.22
N GLY A 239 14.26 -8.27 -20.31
CA GLY A 239 13.23 -8.82 -19.41
C GLY A 239 12.58 -10.10 -19.95
N ARG A 240 12.51 -10.21 -21.28
CA ARG A 240 12.05 -11.40 -22.00
C ARG A 240 13.04 -11.70 -23.13
N ILE A 241 13.47 -12.94 -23.23
CA ILE A 241 14.30 -13.43 -24.33
C ILE A 241 13.58 -14.56 -25.04
N ILE A 242 13.49 -14.49 -26.36
CA ILE A 242 13.23 -15.64 -27.23
C ILE A 242 14.56 -16.02 -27.88
N PHE A 243 15.08 -17.19 -27.54
CA PHE A 243 16.29 -17.74 -28.12
C PHE A 243 16.02 -18.29 -29.53
N VAL A 244 17.09 -18.60 -30.27
CA VAL A 244 16.99 -19.38 -31.51
C VAL A 244 16.52 -20.82 -31.24
N LYS A 245 15.93 -21.49 -32.25
CA LYS A 245 15.31 -22.83 -32.09
C LYS A 245 16.31 -23.93 -31.77
N GLU A 246 17.57 -23.68 -32.08
CA GLU A 246 18.70 -24.56 -31.79
C GLU A 246 19.14 -24.42 -30.33
N ALA A 247 18.64 -23.45 -29.56
CA ALA A 247 19.00 -23.26 -28.16
C ALA A 247 18.31 -24.29 -27.24
N THR A 248 19.12 -24.98 -26.43
CA THR A 248 18.70 -26.07 -25.54
C THR A 248 19.39 -25.98 -24.17
N LEU A 249 18.73 -26.50 -23.13
CA LEU A 249 19.33 -26.59 -21.80
C LEU A 249 20.37 -27.72 -21.76
N ASP A 250 21.58 -27.41 -21.30
CA ASP A 250 22.61 -28.42 -21.06
C ASP A 250 22.51 -28.96 -19.63
N LEU A 251 21.65 -29.97 -19.49
CA LEU A 251 21.40 -30.66 -18.22
C LEU A 251 22.65 -31.38 -17.67
N SER A 252 23.68 -31.62 -18.49
CA SER A 252 24.94 -32.23 -18.03
C SER A 252 25.81 -31.28 -17.20
N LYS A 253 25.50 -29.97 -17.24
CA LYS A 253 26.13 -28.90 -16.45
C LYS A 253 25.15 -28.22 -15.49
N ALA A 254 24.04 -28.89 -15.17
CA ALA A 254 23.10 -28.44 -14.15
C ALA A 254 23.72 -28.52 -12.74
N MET A 255 23.32 -27.60 -11.86
CA MET A 255 23.81 -27.51 -10.49
C MET A 255 22.72 -26.99 -9.56
N SER A 256 22.82 -27.28 -8.26
CA SER A 256 21.93 -26.64 -7.27
C SER A 256 22.64 -26.26 -5.98
N PHE A 257 22.27 -25.09 -5.45
CA PHE A 257 22.68 -24.58 -4.15
C PHE A 257 21.51 -24.71 -3.17
N LYS A 258 21.76 -24.99 -1.88
CA LYS A 258 20.70 -25.17 -0.88
C LYS A 258 20.88 -24.23 0.31
N ASN A 259 19.91 -23.33 0.52
CA ASN A 259 19.81 -22.45 1.68
C ASN A 259 18.33 -22.20 1.99
N LEU A 260 17.79 -22.91 2.98
CA LEU A 260 16.36 -23.18 3.16
C LEU A 260 15.78 -23.91 1.95
N ASP A 261 15.54 -23.19 0.85
CA ASP A 261 15.16 -23.72 -0.46
C ASP A 261 16.36 -24.25 -1.26
N ARG A 262 16.07 -25.06 -2.29
CA ARG A 262 17.02 -25.52 -3.31
C ARG A 262 16.93 -24.63 -4.54
N TYR A 263 17.99 -23.87 -4.81
CA TYR A 263 18.15 -22.99 -5.95
C TYR A 263 18.80 -23.75 -7.11
N CYS A 264 18.03 -23.98 -8.18
CA CYS A 264 18.44 -24.73 -9.36
C CYS A 264 18.97 -23.81 -10.47
N VAL A 265 20.04 -24.23 -11.14
CA VAL A 265 20.55 -23.57 -12.36
C VAL A 265 20.92 -24.61 -13.42
N ALA A 266 20.60 -24.32 -14.68
CA ALA A 266 21.08 -25.05 -15.85
C ALA A 266 21.48 -24.06 -16.95
N PRO A 267 22.65 -24.21 -17.60
CA PRO A 267 23.08 -23.27 -18.62
C PRO A 267 22.32 -23.47 -19.93
N VAL A 268 21.98 -22.36 -20.59
CA VAL A 268 21.41 -22.37 -21.94
C VAL A 268 22.55 -22.48 -22.95
N THR A 269 22.46 -23.45 -23.85
CA THR A 269 23.48 -23.79 -24.87
C THR A 269 22.84 -23.87 -26.25
N MET A 270 23.62 -24.31 -27.24
CA MET A 270 23.16 -24.56 -28.61
C MET A 270 23.30 -26.04 -28.93
N SER A 271 22.26 -26.69 -29.47
CA SER A 271 22.35 -28.02 -30.07
C SER A 271 23.16 -27.95 -31.36
N SER A 272 24.15 -28.83 -31.52
CA SER A 272 25.20 -28.72 -32.55
C SER A 272 25.24 -29.94 -33.49
N GLY A 273 24.07 -30.33 -33.99
CA GLY A 273 23.92 -31.33 -35.07
C GLY A 273 24.26 -32.75 -34.65
N ASN A 274 25.57 -33.04 -34.51
CA ASN A 274 26.10 -34.32 -34.04
C ASN A 274 26.27 -34.35 -32.51
N GLU A 275 26.38 -33.19 -31.85
CA GLU A 275 26.48 -33.05 -30.39
C GLU A 275 25.21 -32.40 -29.84
N SER A 276 24.70 -32.91 -28.71
CA SER A 276 23.47 -32.37 -28.08
C SER A 276 23.64 -30.98 -27.47
N HIS A 277 24.86 -30.63 -27.04
CA HIS A 277 25.21 -29.34 -26.44
C HIS A 277 26.59 -28.86 -26.92
N ALA A 278 26.62 -27.71 -27.59
CA ALA A 278 27.85 -27.04 -28.00
C ALA A 278 28.67 -26.56 -26.78
N THR A 279 29.98 -26.77 -26.84
CA THR A 279 30.90 -26.25 -25.81
C THR A 279 31.10 -24.73 -25.97
N LEU A 280 30.42 -23.95 -25.12
CA LEU A 280 30.53 -22.49 -25.13
C LEU A 280 31.80 -21.99 -24.43
N ALA A 281 32.37 -20.89 -24.95
CA ALA A 281 33.54 -20.23 -24.35
C ALA A 281 33.21 -19.47 -23.05
N ASN A 282 31.99 -18.94 -22.93
CA ASN A 282 31.40 -18.46 -21.67
C ASN A 282 29.89 -18.76 -21.71
N TYR A 283 29.31 -19.03 -20.55
CA TYR A 283 27.89 -19.37 -20.35
C TYR A 283 27.26 -18.22 -19.55
N ASP A 284 26.78 -17.18 -20.24
CA ASP A 284 26.15 -16.03 -19.60
C ASP A 284 24.63 -16.19 -19.41
N PHE A 285 24.00 -17.19 -20.03
CA PHE A 285 22.54 -17.42 -19.99
C PHE A 285 22.20 -18.67 -19.18
N TRP A 286 21.37 -18.52 -18.15
CA TRP A 286 21.02 -19.61 -17.23
C TRP A 286 19.50 -19.71 -17.03
N ALA A 287 18.98 -20.92 -17.23
CA ALA A 287 17.65 -21.31 -16.77
C ALA A 287 17.68 -21.54 -15.25
N VAL A 288 16.67 -21.05 -14.54
CA VAL A 288 16.61 -21.09 -13.07
C VAL A 288 15.23 -21.46 -12.51
N GLY A 289 15.21 -21.85 -11.24
CA GLY A 289 14.02 -21.88 -10.40
C GLY A 289 14.27 -22.58 -9.06
N THR A 290 13.24 -22.74 -8.22
CA THR A 290 13.39 -23.29 -6.86
C THR A 290 12.72 -24.65 -6.69
N ASN A 291 13.32 -25.49 -5.83
CA ASN A 291 12.80 -26.78 -5.37
C ASN A 291 12.47 -27.81 -6.46
N CYS A 292 13.05 -27.65 -7.65
CA CYS A 292 12.80 -28.42 -8.88
C CYS A 292 14.00 -29.29 -9.32
N CYS A 293 14.93 -29.59 -8.42
CA CYS A 293 16.07 -30.46 -8.70
C CYS A 293 16.21 -31.60 -7.69
N THR A 294 16.75 -32.72 -8.17
CA THR A 294 17.20 -33.84 -7.33
C THR A 294 18.42 -33.46 -6.49
N ASP A 295 18.75 -34.26 -5.47
CA ASP A 295 19.98 -34.09 -4.67
C ASP A 295 21.27 -34.38 -5.47
N THR A 296 21.16 -34.99 -6.65
CA THR A 296 22.26 -35.16 -7.62
C THR A 296 22.43 -33.99 -8.59
N GLY A 297 21.58 -32.95 -8.51
CA GLY A 297 21.67 -31.75 -9.34
C GLY A 297 20.92 -31.80 -10.68
N GLU A 298 20.14 -32.85 -10.93
CA GLU A 298 19.32 -32.98 -12.14
C GLU A 298 18.20 -31.92 -12.16
N PHE A 299 18.06 -31.20 -13.27
CA PHE A 299 17.21 -30.00 -13.38
C PHE A 299 15.87 -30.31 -14.07
N HIS A 300 14.76 -30.04 -13.37
CA HIS A 300 13.40 -30.25 -13.86
C HIS A 300 12.53 -28.99 -13.76
N CYS A 301 13.12 -27.80 -13.90
CA CYS A 301 12.42 -26.52 -13.73
C CYS A 301 11.82 -25.98 -15.04
N GLY A 302 10.60 -25.47 -14.95
CA GLY A 302 9.88 -24.91 -16.11
C GLY A 302 9.65 -25.94 -17.22
N ASP A 303 9.59 -25.49 -18.46
CA ASP A 303 9.32 -26.34 -19.62
C ASP A 303 10.54 -27.15 -20.11
N PHE A 304 11.40 -27.64 -19.20
CA PHE A 304 12.69 -28.27 -19.53
C PHE A 304 12.60 -29.46 -20.50
N HIS A 305 11.48 -30.18 -20.51
CA HIS A 305 11.24 -31.35 -21.36
C HIS A 305 10.51 -31.00 -22.67
N ASN A 306 10.05 -29.76 -22.85
CA ASN A 306 9.28 -29.34 -24.02
C ASN A 306 10.22 -28.94 -25.17
N PRO A 307 10.21 -29.64 -26.32
CA PRO A 307 11.07 -29.32 -27.47
C PRO A 307 10.62 -28.06 -28.24
N HIS A 308 9.62 -27.33 -27.74
CA HIS A 308 9.21 -26.02 -28.24
C HIS A 308 9.52 -24.88 -27.25
N ALA A 309 10.03 -25.20 -26.05
CA ALA A 309 10.49 -24.19 -25.11
C ALA A 309 11.87 -23.67 -25.51
N HIS A 310 11.90 -22.42 -25.97
CA HIS A 310 13.12 -21.66 -26.30
C HIS A 310 13.03 -20.21 -25.79
N ALA A 311 12.25 -19.95 -24.74
CA ALA A 311 12.06 -18.62 -24.20
C ALA A 311 12.40 -18.55 -22.70
N GLY A 312 12.79 -17.35 -22.27
CA GLY A 312 13.17 -17.04 -20.90
C GLY A 312 12.50 -15.76 -20.41
N LEU A 313 11.76 -15.86 -19.30
CA LEU A 313 11.27 -14.72 -18.52
C LEU A 313 12.29 -14.40 -17.42
N ARG A 314 12.75 -13.15 -17.30
CA ARG A 314 13.81 -12.77 -16.35
C ARG A 314 13.36 -12.93 -14.90
N LEU A 315 14.26 -13.42 -14.04
CA LEU A 315 14.06 -13.42 -12.59
C LEU A 315 14.16 -11.99 -12.02
N MET A 316 13.02 -11.38 -11.72
CA MET A 316 12.93 -10.06 -11.07
C MET A 316 13.19 -10.10 -9.55
N ARG A 317 13.06 -11.26 -8.89
CA ARG A 317 13.30 -11.39 -7.44
C ARG A 317 14.80 -11.28 -7.09
N ASP A 318 15.24 -10.06 -6.82
CA ASP A 318 16.62 -9.70 -6.47
C ASP A 318 17.18 -10.49 -5.28
N GLU A 319 16.37 -10.78 -4.26
CA GLU A 319 16.77 -11.59 -3.09
C GLU A 319 17.22 -13.00 -3.50
N GLN A 320 16.50 -13.63 -4.43
CA GLN A 320 16.81 -14.97 -4.94
C GLN A 320 18.01 -14.95 -5.89
N ARG A 321 18.24 -13.83 -6.59
CA ARG A 321 19.35 -13.66 -7.55
C ARG A 321 20.72 -13.90 -6.91
N ALA A 322 20.89 -13.54 -5.64
CA ALA A 322 22.13 -13.81 -4.89
C ALA A 322 22.41 -15.32 -4.75
N PHE A 323 21.39 -16.12 -4.42
CA PHE A 323 21.53 -17.57 -4.23
C PHE A 323 21.70 -18.32 -5.55
N PHE A 324 21.04 -17.88 -6.62
CA PHE A 324 21.29 -18.42 -7.97
C PHE A 324 22.73 -18.15 -8.46
N ARG A 325 23.32 -17.01 -8.07
CA ARG A 325 24.74 -16.74 -8.37
C ARG A 325 25.70 -17.69 -7.63
N LEU A 326 25.38 -18.12 -6.41
CA LEU A 326 26.15 -19.13 -5.68
C LEU A 326 26.06 -20.51 -6.38
N ALA A 327 24.88 -20.89 -6.89
CA ALA A 327 24.70 -22.10 -7.68
C ALA A 327 25.51 -22.08 -9.00
N VAL A 328 25.56 -20.94 -9.69
CA VAL A 328 26.42 -20.76 -10.87
C VAL A 328 27.90 -20.87 -10.51
N GLN A 329 28.36 -20.26 -9.41
CA GLN A 329 29.76 -20.39 -8.97
C GLN A 329 30.15 -21.84 -8.63
N GLN A 330 29.21 -22.64 -8.12
CA GLN A 330 29.40 -24.08 -7.95
C GLN A 330 29.47 -24.82 -9.31
N ALA A 331 28.66 -24.43 -10.29
CA ALA A 331 28.72 -25.00 -11.65
C ALA A 331 30.03 -24.64 -12.38
N GLU A 332 30.51 -23.40 -12.26
CA GLU A 332 31.82 -22.95 -12.77
C GLU A 332 32.95 -23.81 -12.21
N ALA A 333 32.97 -24.03 -10.89
CA ALA A 333 33.98 -24.84 -10.24
C ALA A 333 33.89 -26.34 -10.59
N ALA A 334 32.68 -26.90 -10.68
CA ALA A 334 32.48 -28.32 -10.93
C ALA A 334 32.72 -28.72 -12.41
N HIS A 335 32.23 -27.92 -13.35
CA HIS A 335 32.27 -28.23 -14.79
C HIS A 335 33.36 -27.43 -15.56
N SER A 336 34.19 -26.66 -14.85
CA SER A 336 35.24 -25.80 -15.43
C SER A 336 34.73 -24.79 -16.47
N VAL A 337 33.47 -24.37 -16.33
CA VAL A 337 32.84 -23.34 -17.16
C VAL A 337 33.06 -21.94 -16.59
N LYS A 338 32.73 -20.90 -17.36
CA LYS A 338 32.84 -19.49 -16.95
C LYS A 338 31.56 -18.73 -17.29
N ALA A 339 31.05 -17.96 -16.35
CA ALA A 339 29.88 -17.10 -16.49
C ALA A 339 30.27 -15.68 -16.07
N ILE A 340 30.63 -14.82 -17.03
CA ILE A 340 31.17 -13.49 -16.71
C ILE A 340 30.04 -12.59 -16.21
N HIS A 341 28.89 -12.62 -16.89
CA HIS A 341 27.68 -11.90 -16.51
C HIS A 341 26.46 -12.83 -16.59
N PRO A 342 26.25 -13.71 -15.59
CA PRO A 342 25.11 -14.62 -15.58
C PRO A 342 23.78 -13.84 -15.48
N LEU A 343 22.95 -14.01 -16.50
CA LEU A 343 21.56 -13.59 -16.55
C LEU A 343 20.66 -14.82 -16.29
N PHE A 344 19.63 -14.63 -15.46
CA PHE A 344 18.79 -15.70 -14.92
C PHE A 344 17.36 -15.60 -15.45
N PHE A 345 16.86 -16.68 -16.04
CA PHE A 345 15.53 -16.75 -16.64
C PHE A 345 14.77 -18.01 -16.21
N THR A 346 13.47 -17.89 -15.99
CA THR A 346 12.57 -19.05 -15.92
C THR A 346 12.37 -19.57 -17.35
N TRP A 347 12.65 -20.86 -17.60
CA TRP A 347 12.58 -21.47 -18.93
C TRP A 347 11.15 -21.90 -19.28
N MET A 348 10.66 -21.47 -20.44
CA MET A 348 9.26 -21.63 -20.84
C MET A 348 9.07 -21.58 -22.36
N GLN A 349 7.89 -22.00 -22.83
CA GLN A 349 7.48 -21.85 -24.23
C GLN A 349 7.02 -20.43 -24.59
N ASP A 350 6.27 -19.75 -23.73
CA ASP A 350 5.75 -18.41 -24.00
C ASP A 350 5.79 -17.49 -22.76
N PRO A 351 6.67 -16.46 -22.73
CA PRO A 351 6.77 -15.51 -21.62
C PRO A 351 5.70 -14.43 -21.64
N VAL A 352 4.83 -14.38 -22.67
CA VAL A 352 3.67 -13.48 -22.72
C VAL A 352 2.50 -14.08 -21.93
N VAL A 353 2.29 -15.39 -21.99
CA VAL A 353 1.24 -16.08 -21.21
C VAL A 353 1.49 -15.93 -19.70
N GLU A 354 2.72 -16.22 -19.26
CA GLU A 354 3.14 -16.05 -17.86
C GLU A 354 3.03 -14.59 -17.40
N LEU A 355 3.43 -13.62 -18.24
CA LEU A 355 3.32 -12.20 -17.92
C LEU A 355 1.85 -11.73 -17.81
N ASN A 356 0.98 -12.20 -18.71
CA ASN A 356 -0.46 -11.92 -18.63
C ASN A 356 -1.09 -12.54 -17.38
N SER A 357 -0.60 -13.71 -16.93
CA SER A 357 -1.04 -14.35 -15.69
C SER A 357 -0.85 -13.42 -14.49
N TYR A 358 0.33 -12.80 -14.31
CA TYR A 358 0.56 -11.82 -13.21
C TYR A 358 -0.41 -10.62 -13.27
N GLN A 359 -0.74 -10.14 -14.48
CA GLN A 359 -1.73 -9.08 -14.66
C GLN A 359 -3.14 -9.54 -14.24
N ASP A 360 -3.59 -10.68 -14.76
CA ASP A 360 -4.92 -11.23 -14.47
C ASP A 360 -5.08 -11.62 -12.99
N GLU A 361 -4.04 -12.16 -12.35
CA GLU A 361 -3.96 -12.37 -10.90
C GLU A 361 -4.19 -11.05 -10.14
N GLY A 362 -3.46 -9.99 -10.48
CA GLY A 362 -3.55 -8.68 -9.82
C GLY A 362 -4.92 -8.00 -9.98
N PHE A 363 -5.52 -8.07 -11.18
CA PHE A 363 -6.88 -7.58 -11.43
C PHE A 363 -7.96 -8.43 -10.74
N LYS A 364 -7.78 -9.76 -10.68
CA LYS A 364 -8.65 -10.70 -9.94
C LYS A 364 -8.66 -10.37 -8.45
N TYR A 365 -7.49 -10.22 -7.82
CA TYR A 365 -7.39 -9.86 -6.40
C TYR A 365 -8.07 -8.50 -6.11
N TYR A 366 -7.77 -7.47 -6.91
CA TYR A 366 -8.43 -6.16 -6.77
C TYR A 366 -9.96 -6.26 -6.85
N THR A 367 -10.47 -6.96 -7.88
CA THR A 367 -11.91 -7.10 -8.12
C THR A 367 -12.61 -7.88 -6.99
N VAL A 368 -12.00 -8.99 -6.54
CA VAL A 368 -12.51 -9.78 -5.41
C VAL A 368 -12.54 -8.94 -4.13
N GLY A 369 -11.45 -8.25 -3.79
CA GLY A 369 -11.39 -7.41 -2.58
C GLY A 369 -12.41 -6.27 -2.59
N MET A 370 -12.61 -5.61 -3.73
CA MET A 370 -13.63 -4.56 -3.91
C MET A 370 -15.05 -5.06 -3.61
N PHE A 371 -15.43 -6.24 -4.12
CA PHE A 371 -16.75 -6.83 -3.86
C PHE A 371 -16.85 -7.41 -2.43
N SER A 372 -15.81 -8.07 -1.93
CA SER A 372 -15.78 -8.59 -0.55
C SER A 372 -15.93 -7.47 0.48
N HIS A 373 -15.27 -6.32 0.30
CA HIS A 373 -15.44 -5.17 1.18
C HIS A 373 -16.84 -4.54 1.06
N PHE A 374 -17.42 -4.48 -0.15
CA PHE A 374 -18.81 -4.02 -0.31
C PHE A 374 -19.81 -4.89 0.46
N VAL A 375 -19.70 -6.22 0.35
CA VAL A 375 -20.57 -7.17 1.06
C VAL A 375 -20.37 -7.09 2.57
N LEU A 376 -19.12 -6.99 3.04
CA LEU A 376 -18.79 -6.74 4.45
C LEU A 376 -19.46 -5.46 4.97
N GLN A 377 -19.29 -4.35 4.24
CA GLN A 377 -19.81 -3.04 4.67
C GLN A 377 -21.35 -3.00 4.64
N LEU A 378 -21.98 -3.65 3.65
CA LEU A 378 -23.43 -3.82 3.60
C LEU A 378 -23.94 -4.62 4.82
N PHE A 379 -23.28 -5.73 5.17
CA PHE A 379 -23.61 -6.51 6.35
C PHE A 379 -23.46 -5.69 7.64
N LEU A 380 -22.36 -4.95 7.80
CA LEU A 380 -22.14 -4.08 8.97
C LEU A 380 -23.19 -2.98 9.08
N VAL A 381 -23.58 -2.33 7.97
CA VAL A 381 -24.64 -1.29 7.95
C VAL A 381 -26.01 -1.89 8.29
N LEU A 382 -26.33 -3.09 7.81
CA LEU A 382 -27.57 -3.80 8.16
C LEU A 382 -27.59 -4.18 9.65
N CYS A 383 -26.52 -4.75 10.19
CA CYS A 383 -26.39 -5.06 11.61
C CYS A 383 -26.50 -3.81 12.50
N ALA A 384 -25.87 -2.69 12.10
CA ALA A 384 -25.99 -1.41 12.80
C ALA A 384 -27.44 -0.88 12.77
N ALA A 385 -28.12 -0.92 11.61
CA ALA A 385 -29.52 -0.50 11.50
C ALA A 385 -30.47 -1.35 12.37
N LEU A 386 -30.24 -2.67 12.46
CA LEU A 386 -30.98 -3.57 13.35
C LEU A 386 -30.68 -3.33 14.84
N ALA A 387 -29.44 -2.98 15.20
CA ALA A 387 -29.09 -2.62 16.56
C ALA A 387 -29.74 -1.29 16.99
N PHE A 388 -29.68 -0.26 16.13
CA PHE A 388 -30.27 1.05 16.40
C PHE A 388 -31.81 1.04 16.43
N SER A 389 -32.46 0.12 15.71
CA SER A 389 -33.92 -0.06 15.81
C SER A 389 -34.33 -0.71 17.15
N LYS A 390 -33.63 -1.78 17.59
CA LYS A 390 -33.87 -2.43 18.89
C LYS A 390 -33.58 -1.51 20.08
N MET A 391 -32.51 -0.72 20.03
CA MET A 391 -32.20 0.32 21.03
C MET A 391 -33.12 1.56 20.92
N GLY A 392 -34.22 1.48 20.16
CA GLY A 392 -35.34 2.42 20.16
C GLY A 392 -36.67 1.88 20.71
N THR A 393 -36.70 0.59 21.06
CA THR A 393 -37.85 -0.08 21.70
C THR A 393 -37.61 -0.40 23.18
N LEU A 394 -36.41 -0.06 23.68
CA LEU A 394 -36.06 0.13 25.08
C LEU A 394 -35.88 1.65 25.33
#